data_AF-A0A7C4C3I6-F1
#
_entry.id   AF-A0A7C4C3I6-F1
#
_cell.length_a   1.000
_cell.length_b   1.000
_cell.length_c   1.000
_cell.angle_alpha   90.00
_cell.angle_beta   90.00
_cell.angle_gamma   90.00
#
_symmetry.space_group_name_H-M   'P 1'
#
loop_
_entity.id
_entity.type
_entity.pdbx_description
1 polymer ?
#
loop_
_entity_poly.entity_id
_entity_poly.type
_entity_poly.pdbx_seq_one_letter_code
_entity_poly.pdbx_strand_id
1 'polypeptide(L)' 'YTQRLIKAIPSLSSKTTVLESIPGTPPSLINMPEGCSFNPRCPLVLNECRWKEPILREIDGRYVACHRV' A
#
# COMPACT_ATOMS: atom_id res chain seq x y z
N TYR A 1 -1.62 0.50 -1.58
CA TYR A 1 -0.33 -0.06 -2.05
C TYR A 1 -0.10 0.24 -3.52
N THR A 2 -0.92 -0.30 -4.45
CA THR A 2 -0.77 -0.18 -5.91
C THR A 2 -0.62 1.26 -6.42
N GLN A 3 -1.43 2.20 -5.93
CA GLN A 3 -1.32 3.62 -6.30
C GLN A 3 0.08 4.20 -6.04
N ARG A 4 0.74 3.77 -4.96
CA ARG A 4 2.10 4.24 -4.64
C ARG A 4 3.17 3.58 -5.49
N LEU A 5 2.99 2.32 -5.89
CA LEU A 5 3.88 1.69 -6.86
C LEU A 5 3.84 2.42 -8.21
N ILE A 6 2.65 2.79 -8.68
CA ILE A 6 2.49 3.55 -9.94
C ILE A 6 3.18 4.92 -9.83
N LYS A 7 3.01 5.63 -8.71
CA LYS A 7 3.66 6.92 -8.47
C LYS A 7 5.18 6.85 -8.29
N ALA A 8 5.72 5.69 -7.91
CA ALA A 8 7.15 5.49 -7.73
C ALA A 8 7.89 5.20 -9.05
N ILE A 9 7.18 5.04 -10.17
CA ILE A 9 7.78 4.84 -11.50
C ILE A 9 8.20 6.20 -12.06
N PRO A 10 9.50 6.44 -12.31
CA PRO A 10 9.95 7.67 -12.95
C PRO A 10 9.42 7.76 -14.38
N SER A 11 8.84 8.90 -14.73
CA SER A 11 8.42 9.18 -16.11
C SER A 11 9.63 9.63 -16.94
N LEU A 12 9.89 8.93 -18.05
CA LEU A 12 11.00 9.24 -18.97
C LEU A 12 10.79 10.56 -19.75
N SER A 13 9.55 11.03 -19.87
CA SER A 13 9.20 12.23 -20.66
C SER A 13 9.01 13.50 -19.83
N SER A 14 9.02 13.42 -18.49
CA SER A 14 8.79 14.57 -17.63
C SER A 14 9.97 14.76 -16.66
N LYS A 15 10.49 15.98 -16.55
CA LYS A 15 11.37 16.41 -15.46
C LYS A 15 10.59 16.48 -14.14
N THR A 16 9.96 15.38 -13.73
CA THR A 16 9.25 15.33 -12.45
C THR A 16 10.27 15.04 -11.37
N THR A 17 10.65 16.09 -10.64
CA THR A 17 11.69 16.11 -9.61
C THR A 17 11.27 15.49 -8.28
N VAL A 18 9.99 15.14 -8.11
CA VAL A 18 9.47 14.60 -6.85
C VAL A 18 8.94 13.19 -7.09
N LEU A 19 9.80 12.20 -6.86
CA LEU A 19 9.37 10.83 -6.68
C LEU A 19 8.69 10.75 -5.31
N GLU A 20 7.37 10.51 -5.27
CA GLU A 20 6.68 10.12 -4.04
C GLU A 20 7.11 8.68 -3.68
N SER A 21 8.33 8.55 -3.17
CA SER A 21 8.82 7.28 -2.64
C SER A 21 7.92 6.84 -1.48
N ILE A 22 7.65 5.54 -1.39
CA ILE A 22 6.93 4.99 -0.24
C ILE A 22 7.89 5.08 0.95
N PRO A 23 7.60 5.92 1.97
CA PRO A 23 8.49 6.02 3.12
C PRO A 23 8.61 4.67 3.82
N GLY A 24 9.82 4.37 4.30
CA GLY A 24 10.15 3.14 5.02
C GLY A 24 10.47 1.93 4.13
N THR A 25 11.11 0.94 4.74
CA THR A 25 11.42 -0.36 4.15
C THR A 25 10.19 -1.29 4.20
N PRO A 26 10.06 -2.27 3.28
CA PRO A 26 9.11 -3.36 3.45
C PRO A 26 9.27 -4.01 4.83
N PRO A 27 8.17 -4.39 5.51
CA PRO A 27 8.28 -5.10 6.77
C PRO A 27 9.05 -6.40 6.58
N SER A 28 9.81 -6.79 7.60
CA SER A 28 10.45 -8.10 7.61
C SER A 28 9.37 -9.19 7.54
N LEU A 29 9.59 -10.21 6.70
CA LEU A 29 8.69 -11.36 6.63
C LEU A 29 8.64 -12.16 7.95
N ILE A 30 9.66 -11.98 8.80
CA ILE A 30 9.74 -12.61 10.14
C ILE A 30 8.89 -11.84 11.16
N ASN A 31 8.79 -10.52 11.00
CA ASN A 31 8.07 -9.62 11.91
C ASN A 31 7.01 -8.85 11.13
N MET A 32 6.03 -9.60 10.61
CA MET A 32 4.89 -9.03 9.91
C MET A 32 4.04 -8.22 10.91
N PRO A 33 3.63 -6.99 10.57
CA PRO A 33 2.76 -6.21 11.44
C PRO A 33 1.37 -6.88 11.52
N GLU A 34 0.72 -6.76 12.67
CA GLU A 34 -0.66 -7.24 12.84
C GLU A 34 -1.64 -6.52 11.87
N GLY A 35 -2.71 -7.22 11.51
CA GLY A 35 -3.70 -6.73 10.56
C GLY A 35 -3.15 -6.59 9.13
N CYS A 36 -3.41 -5.47 8.48
CA CYS A 36 -2.97 -5.25 7.10
C CYS A 36 -1.44 -5.11 7.04
N SER A 37 -0.75 -5.96 6.29
CA SER A 37 0.71 -5.92 6.10
C SER A 37 1.27 -4.57 5.64
N PHE A 38 0.45 -3.76 4.97
CA PHE A 38 0.82 -2.43 4.48
C PHE A 38 0.50 -1.30 5.48
N ASN A 39 -0.14 -1.57 6.63
CA ASN A 39 -0.57 -0.56 7.59
C ASN A 39 0.55 0.41 8.04
N PRO A 40 1.83 -0.02 8.24
CA PRO A 40 2.87 0.89 8.70
C PRO A 40 3.31 1.91 7.63
N ARG A 41 3.01 1.63 6.35
CA ARG A 41 3.45 2.42 5.19
C ARG A 41 2.28 3.04 4.41
N CYS A 42 1.05 2.73 4.82
CA CYS A 42 -0.16 3.22 4.18
C CYS A 42 -0.48 4.63 4.68
N PRO A 43 -0.56 5.64 3.80
CA PRO A 43 -0.95 7.00 4.20
C PRO A 43 -2.46 7.09 4.51
N LEU A 44 -3.22 6.06 4.13
CA LEU A 44 -4.67 5.95 4.33
C LEU A 44 -4.99 4.92 5.41
N VAL A 45 -4.06 4.69 6.35
CA VAL A 45 -4.24 3.70 7.42
C VAL A 45 -5.44 4.07 8.30
N LEU A 46 -6.32 3.10 8.53
CA LEU A 46 -7.44 3.20 9.48
C LEU A 46 -7.08 2.42 10.75
N ASN A 47 -7.81 2.63 11.84
CA ASN A 47 -7.61 1.87 13.08
C ASN A 47 -7.78 0.36 12.84
N GLU A 48 -8.77 -0.04 12.05
CA GLU A 48 -9.01 -1.45 11.69
C GLU A 48 -7.84 -2.07 10.91
N CYS A 49 -7.08 -1.29 10.15
CA CYS A 49 -5.92 -1.79 9.41
C CYS A 49 -4.80 -2.30 10.32
N ARG A 50 -4.75 -1.87 11.59
CA ARG A 50 -3.68 -2.25 12.54
C ARG A 50 -3.93 -3.58 13.24
N TRP A 51 -5.18 -4.04 13.27
CA TRP A 51 -5.59 -5.19 14.08
C TRP A 51 -6.36 -6.25 13.31
N LYS A 52 -6.87 -5.92 12.12
CA LYS A 52 -7.68 -6.82 11.30
C LYS A 52 -7.10 -6.96 9.90
N GLU A 53 -6.95 -8.20 9.44
CA GLU A 53 -6.58 -8.47 8.06
C GLU A 53 -7.75 -8.09 7.11
N PRO A 54 -7.46 -7.39 6.00
CA PRO A 54 -8.49 -7.09 5.01
C PRO A 54 -8.90 -8.34 4.26
N ILE A 55 -10.22 -8.52 4.10
CA ILE A 55 -10.77 -9.64 3.33
C ILE A 55 -10.50 -9.38 1.84
N LEU A 56 -10.13 -10.44 1.12
CA LEU A 56 -9.99 -10.40 -0.33
C LEU A 56 -11.38 -10.27 -0.97
N ARG A 57 -11.60 -9.21 -1.74
CA ARG A 57 -12.87 -8.93 -2.44
C ARG A 57 -12.61 -8.76 -3.92
N GLU A 58 -13.58 -9.10 -4.75
CA GLU A 58 -13.56 -8.79 -6.17
C GLU A 58 -14.28 -7.46 -6.44
N ILE A 59 -13.62 -6.57 -7.19
CA ILE A 59 -14.12 -5.25 -7.59
C ILE A 59 -13.74 -5.03 -9.04
N ASP A 60 -14.72 -4.84 -9.92
CA ASP A 60 -14.52 -4.62 -11.36
C ASP A 60 -13.58 -5.64 -12.02
N GLY A 61 -13.73 -6.92 -11.67
CA GLY A 61 -12.89 -8.02 -12.19
C GLY A 61 -11.47 -8.07 -11.61
N ARG A 62 -11.19 -7.34 -10.52
CA ARG A 62 -9.89 -7.31 -9.83
C ARG A 62 -10.04 -7.70 -8.37
N TYR A 63 -9.10 -8.50 -7.88
CA TYR A 63 -9.05 -8.86 -6.46
C TYR A 63 -8.30 -7.81 -5.64
N VAL A 64 -8.93 -7.34 -4.57
CA VAL A 64 -8.37 -6.34 -3.66
C VAL A 64 -8.59 -6.75 -2.22
N ALA A 65 -7.52 -6.72 -1.41
CA ALA A 65 -7.58 -6.84 0.04
C ALA A 65 -7.23 -5.47 0.66
N CYS A 66 -8.24 -4.64 0.87
CA CYS A 66 -8.12 -3.31 1.48
C CYS A 66 -9.38 -3.03 2.32
N HIS A 67 -9.25 -2.30 3.44
CA HIS A 67 -10.41 -1.88 4.24
C HIS A 67 -11.10 -0.63 3.69
N ARG A 68 -10.48 0.06 2.73
CA ARG A 68 -10.95 1.33 2.15
C ARG A 68 -11.43 1.19 0.70
N VAL A 69 -11.81 -0.01 0.30
CA VAL A 69 -12.45 -0.28 -1.00
C VAL A 69 -13.95 -0.41 -0.85
#